data_AF-A0A924D4B6-F1
#
_entry.id   AF-A0A924D4B6-F1
#
_cell.length_a   1.000
_cell.length_b   1.000
_cell.length_c   1.000
_cell.angle_alpha   90.00
_cell.angle_beta   90.00
_cell.angle_gamma   90.00
#
_symmetry.space_group_name_H-M   'P 1'
#
loop_
_entity.id
_entity.type
_entity.pdbx_description
1 polymer ?
#
loop_
_entity_poly.entity_id
_entity_poly.type
_entity_poly.pdbx_seq_one_letter_code
_entity_poly.pdbx_strand_id
1 'polypeptide(L)'
;MTKKIILRLFLGNTSIIIPLIAVGFLTNEVVQVHEYALLKWIALLICAVGFYLSGLINKSTPLKFIPLLYFALLIFIPLRYFYFPLFIYLLFFATTSLLITRREYAKKY
;
A
#
# COMPACT_ATOMS: atom_id res chain seq x y z
N MET A 1 20.51 7.95 -8.68
CA MET A 1 19.53 6.85 -8.47
C MET A 1 19.50 6.01 -9.72
N THR A 2 19.72 4.70 -9.66
CA THR A 2 19.76 3.86 -10.87
C THR A 2 18.36 3.73 -11.47
N LYS A 3 18.23 3.72 -12.81
CA LYS A 3 16.94 3.56 -13.52
C LYS A 3 16.10 2.38 -12.97
N LYS A 4 16.77 1.29 -12.61
CA LYS A 4 16.15 0.08 -12.01
C LYS A 4 15.48 0.35 -10.65
N ILE A 5 16.04 1.23 -9.82
CA ILE A 5 15.46 1.59 -8.50
C ILE A 5 14.20 2.44 -8.71
N ILE A 6 14.28 3.42 -9.61
CA ILE A 6 13.13 4.27 -9.96
C ILE A 6 11.96 3.40 -10.44
N LEU A 7 12.22 2.48 -11.37
CA LEU A 7 11.20 1.56 -11.89
C LEU A 7 10.57 0.70 -10.78
N ARG A 8 11.37 0.20 -9.83
CA ARG A 8 10.85 -0.61 -8.71
C ARG A 8 10.00 0.19 -7.73
N LEU A 9 10.38 1.43 -7.43
CA LEU A 9 9.56 2.30 -6.59
C LEU A 9 8.25 2.66 -7.29
N PHE A 10 8.30 2.93 -8.59
CA PHE A 10 7.10 3.16 -9.40
C PHE A 10 6.17 1.95 -9.36
N LEU A 11 6.70 0.76 -9.66
CA LEU A 11 5.95 -0.51 -9.58
C LEU A 11 5.42 -0.79 -8.17
N GLY A 12 6.18 -0.43 -7.13
CA GLY A 12 5.73 -0.57 -5.74
C GLY A 12 4.52 0.32 -5.43
N ASN A 13 4.55 1.59 -5.84
CA ASN A 13 3.41 2.49 -5.67
C ASN A 13 2.19 2.03 -6.48
N THR A 14 2.38 1.62 -7.75
CA THR A 14 1.26 1.15 -8.58
C THR A 14 0.64 -0.14 -8.04
N SER A 15 1.42 -1.02 -7.40
CA SER A 15 0.91 -2.23 -6.75
C SER A 15 -0.05 -1.98 -5.59
N ILE A 16 -0.05 -0.76 -5.03
CA ILE A 16 -0.99 -0.33 -3.98
C ILE A 16 -2.19 0.40 -4.59
N ILE A 17 -1.92 1.30 -5.55
CA ILE A 17 -2.94 2.17 -6.16
C ILE A 17 -3.93 1.36 -7.00
N ILE A 18 -3.43 0.43 -7.84
CA ILE A 18 -4.29 -0.33 -8.77
C ILE A 18 -5.33 -1.18 -8.01
N PRO A 19 -4.95 -2.01 -7.01
CA PRO A 19 -5.93 -2.79 -6.27
C PRO A 19 -6.95 -1.93 -5.52
N LEU A 20 -6.52 -0.79 -4.99
CA LEU A 20 -7.43 0.10 -4.25
C LEU A 20 -8.51 0.69 -5.17
N ILE A 21 -8.12 1.17 -6.35
CA ILE A 21 -9.06 1.66 -7.36
C ILE A 21 -9.96 0.53 -7.86
N ALA A 22 -9.38 -0.65 -8.15
CA ALA A 22 -10.14 -1.79 -8.63
C ALA A 22 -11.20 -2.26 -7.63
N VAL A 23 -10.84 -2.38 -6.34
CA VAL A 23 -11.81 -2.76 -5.30
C VAL A 23 -12.86 -1.67 -5.10
N GLY A 24 -12.47 -0.39 -5.11
CA GLY A 24 -13.43 0.72 -5.04
C GLY A 24 -14.44 0.69 -6.19
N PHE A 25 -13.98 0.46 -7.42
CA PHE A 25 -14.84 0.34 -8.60
C PHE A 25 -15.76 -0.88 -8.53
N LEU A 26 -15.22 -2.07 -8.21
CA LEU A 26 -16.00 -3.30 -8.11
C LEU A 26 -17.07 -3.22 -7.02
N THR A 27 -16.75 -2.65 -5.87
CA THR A 27 -17.71 -2.54 -4.75
C THR A 27 -18.82 -1.53 -5.04
N ASN A 28 -18.51 -0.43 -5.73
CA ASN A 28 -19.48 0.61 -6.05
C ASN A 28 -20.37 0.25 -7.26
N GLU A 29 -19.76 -0.22 -8.35
CA GLU A 29 -20.47 -0.39 -9.64
C GLU A 29 -21.00 -1.82 -9.83
N VAL A 30 -20.28 -2.85 -9.36
CA VAL A 30 -20.65 -4.25 -9.62
C VAL A 30 -21.47 -4.84 -8.48
N VAL A 31 -20.99 -4.72 -7.25
CA VAL A 31 -21.66 -5.29 -6.06
C VAL A 31 -22.72 -4.33 -5.50
N GLN A 32 -22.62 -3.03 -5.84
CA GLN A 32 -23.52 -1.97 -5.37
C GLN A 32 -23.66 -1.95 -3.83
N VAL A 33 -22.53 -2.09 -3.14
CA VAL A 33 -22.52 -2.02 -1.67
C VAL A 33 -22.89 -0.60 -1.26
N HIS A 34 -24.07 -0.45 -0.67
CA HIS A 34 -24.51 0.82 -0.12
C HIS A 34 -23.52 1.29 0.96
N GLU A 35 -23.04 2.52 0.83
CA GLU A 35 -22.05 3.13 1.73
C GLU A 35 -20.75 2.30 1.88
N TYR A 36 -20.15 1.85 0.77
CA TYR A 36 -18.88 1.10 0.79
C TYR A 36 -17.76 1.76 1.62
N ALA A 37 -17.77 3.10 1.75
CA ALA A 37 -16.82 3.87 2.55
C ALA A 37 -16.84 3.50 4.04
N LEU A 38 -17.91 2.87 4.55
CA LEU A 38 -17.98 2.35 5.90
C LEU A 38 -17.12 1.09 6.11
N LEU A 39 -16.75 0.37 5.04
CA LEU A 39 -15.92 -0.82 5.11
C LEU A 39 -14.43 -0.46 5.24
N LYS A 40 -14.10 0.25 6.32
CA LYS A 40 -12.74 0.72 6.65
C LYS A 40 -11.72 -0.42 6.69
N TRP A 41 -12.15 -1.63 7.06
CA TRP A 41 -11.30 -2.81 7.11
C TRP A 41 -10.77 -3.21 5.71
N ILE A 42 -11.52 -2.93 4.64
CA ILE A 42 -11.08 -3.19 3.25
C ILE A 42 -9.90 -2.28 2.92
N ALA A 43 -9.98 -1.00 3.26
CA ALA A 43 -8.89 -0.06 3.05
C ALA A 43 -7.62 -0.48 3.80
N LEU A 44 -7.75 -0.95 5.05
CA LEU A 44 -6.63 -1.48 5.84
C LEU A 44 -6.04 -2.76 5.23
N LEU A 45 -6.89 -3.68 4.75
CA LEU A 45 -6.46 -4.92 4.12
C LEU A 45 -5.70 -4.65 2.82
N ILE A 46 -6.22 -3.76 1.97
CA ILE A 46 -5.56 -3.36 0.72
C ILE A 46 -4.25 -2.63 1.03
N CYS A 47 -4.22 -1.78 2.07
CA CYS A 47 -3.00 -1.15 2.53
C CYS A 47 -1.95 -2.21 2.92
N ALA A 48 -2.31 -3.16 3.78
CA ALA A 48 -1.41 -4.21 4.23
C ALA A 48 -0.86 -5.05 3.07
N VAL A 49 -1.74 -5.54 2.20
CA VAL A 49 -1.38 -6.40 1.06
C VAL A 49 -0.58 -5.62 0.01
N GLY A 50 -0.99 -4.40 -0.32
CA GLY A 50 -0.31 -3.55 -1.27
C GLY A 50 1.11 -3.19 -0.80
N PHE A 51 1.27 -2.80 0.46
CA PHE A 51 2.60 -2.52 1.01
C PHE A 51 3.48 -3.77 1.15
N TYR A 52 2.87 -4.93 1.38
CA TYR A 52 3.59 -6.21 1.38
C TYR A 52 4.13 -6.52 -0.04
N LEU A 53 3.28 -6.44 -1.07
CA LEU A 53 3.71 -6.64 -2.47
C LEU A 53 4.76 -5.60 -2.89
N SER A 54 4.55 -4.34 -2.53
CA SER A 54 5.50 -3.26 -2.75
C SER A 54 6.86 -3.54 -2.09
N GLY A 55 6.84 -4.09 -0.88
CA GLY A 55 8.02 -4.58 -0.15
C GLY A 55 8.75 -5.70 -0.88
N LEU A 56 8.03 -6.68 -1.44
CA LEU A 56 8.61 -7.76 -2.26
C LEU A 56 9.28 -7.22 -3.54
N ILE A 57 8.62 -6.29 -4.23
CA ILE A 57 9.16 -5.63 -5.44
C ILE A 57 10.44 -4.85 -5.08
N ASN A 58 10.45 -4.20 -3.91
CA ASN A 58 11.53 -3.34 -3.44
C ASN A 58 12.49 -4.01 -2.45
N LYS A 59 12.54 -5.36 -2.41
CA LYS A 59 13.37 -6.12 -1.46
C LYS A 59 14.87 -5.78 -1.49
N SER A 60 15.38 -5.42 -2.66
CA SER A 60 16.80 -5.03 -2.88
C SER A 60 16.98 -3.52 -3.04
N THR A 61 15.94 -2.72 -2.81
CA THR A 61 16.05 -1.26 -2.81
C THR A 61 16.73 -0.82 -1.50
N PRO A 62 17.67 0.14 -1.50
CA PRO A 62 18.27 0.66 -0.27
C PRO A 62 17.24 1.27 0.69
N LEU A 63 17.45 1.13 2.01
CA LEU A 63 16.49 1.55 3.04
C LEU A 63 16.15 3.06 2.95
N LYS A 64 17.12 3.88 2.58
CA LYS A 64 16.95 5.33 2.37
C LYS A 64 15.88 5.73 1.35
N PHE A 65 15.50 4.82 0.44
CA PHE A 65 14.47 5.07 -0.56
C PHE A 65 13.11 4.45 -0.22
N ILE A 66 13.02 3.63 0.85
CA ILE A 66 11.75 3.03 1.28
C ILE A 66 10.71 4.06 1.71
N PRO A 67 11.05 5.20 2.34
CA PRO A 67 10.07 6.24 2.63
C PRO A 67 9.29 6.71 1.41
N LEU A 68 9.84 6.62 0.19
CA LEU A 68 9.11 6.98 -1.03
C LEU A 68 7.91 6.06 -1.33
N LEU A 69 7.85 4.86 -0.75
CA LEU A 69 6.68 3.98 -0.90
C LEU A 69 5.48 4.48 -0.09
N TYR A 70 5.70 5.31 0.94
CA TYR A 70 4.61 5.91 1.71
C TYR A 70 3.85 6.98 0.93
N PHE A 71 4.38 7.47 -0.20
CA PHE A 71 3.61 8.32 -1.10
C PHE A 71 2.34 7.63 -1.61
N ALA A 72 2.34 6.30 -1.71
CA ALA A 72 1.15 5.55 -2.02
C ALA A 72 0.01 5.79 -1.02
N LEU A 73 0.28 6.21 0.22
CA LEU A 73 -0.78 6.50 1.20
C LEU A 73 -1.62 7.73 0.83
N LEU A 74 -1.11 8.63 -0.02
CA LEU A 74 -1.85 9.83 -0.42
C LEU A 74 -3.13 9.48 -1.21
N ILE A 75 -3.20 8.31 -1.84
CA ILE A 75 -4.40 7.84 -2.53
C ILE A 75 -5.59 7.63 -1.60
N PHE A 76 -5.35 7.44 -0.29
CA PHE A 76 -6.41 7.27 0.70
C PHE A 76 -7.07 8.62 1.06
N ILE A 77 -6.48 9.76 0.69
CA ILE A 77 -7.06 11.10 0.90
C ILE A 77 -8.33 11.30 0.06
N PRO A 78 -8.31 11.18 -1.28
CA PRO A 78 -9.51 11.37 -2.10
C PRO A 78 -10.62 10.37 -1.78
N LEU A 79 -10.26 9.17 -1.28
CA LEU A 79 -11.19 8.15 -0.83
C LEU A 79 -11.72 8.35 0.60
N ARG A 80 -11.37 9.46 1.26
CA ARG A 80 -11.79 9.82 2.63
C ARG A 80 -11.40 8.77 3.69
N TYR A 81 -10.35 7.98 3.45
CA TYR A 81 -9.80 7.04 4.43
C TYR A 81 -8.64 7.64 5.24
N PHE A 82 -8.11 8.79 4.83
CA PHE A 82 -6.99 9.47 5.49
C PHE A 82 -7.48 10.48 6.54
N TYR A 83 -8.03 9.99 7.66
CA TYR A 83 -8.47 10.83 8.78
C TYR A 83 -8.11 10.17 10.12
N PHE A 84 -8.13 10.94 11.21
CA PHE A 84 -7.89 10.40 12.56
C PHE A 84 -9.10 9.61 13.07
N PRO A 85 -8.96 8.37 13.59
CA PRO A 85 -7.70 7.67 13.87
C PRO A 85 -7.23 6.72 12.75
N LEU A 86 -7.99 6.57 11.67
CA LEU A 86 -7.74 5.57 10.61
C LEU A 86 -6.35 5.68 9.97
N PHE A 87 -5.83 6.91 9.78
CA PHE A 87 -4.48 7.12 9.22
C PHE A 87 -3.37 6.48 10.09
N ILE A 88 -3.53 6.42 11.41
CA ILE A 88 -2.56 5.75 12.30
C ILE A 88 -2.49 4.26 11.98
N TYR A 89 -3.65 3.64 11.75
CA TYR A 89 -3.72 2.23 11.34
C TYR A 89 -3.14 2.03 9.94
N LEU A 90 -3.40 2.92 8.99
CA LEU A 90 -2.79 2.86 7.66
C LEU A 90 -1.26 2.91 7.72
N LEU A 91 -0.70 3.82 8.51
CA LEU A 91 0.74 3.87 8.76
C LEU A 91 1.24 2.58 9.42
N PHE A 92 0.56 2.11 10.45
CA PHE A 92 0.94 0.89 11.16
C PHE A 92 1.01 -0.30 10.21
N PHE A 93 -0.05 -0.56 9.43
CA PHE A 93 -0.11 -1.67 8.47
C PHE A 93 0.93 -1.51 7.34
N ALA A 94 1.11 -0.30 6.81
CA ALA A 94 2.13 -0.04 5.81
C ALA A 94 3.55 -0.34 6.33
N THR A 95 3.87 0.15 7.53
CA THR A 95 5.16 -0.07 8.18
C THR A 95 5.37 -1.54 8.50
N THR A 96 4.39 -2.22 9.11
CA THR A 96 4.52 -3.64 9.46
C THR A 96 4.73 -4.51 8.23
N SER A 97 3.98 -4.27 7.14
CA SER A 97 4.13 -5.03 5.90
C SER A 97 5.51 -4.87 5.26
N LEU A 98 6.06 -3.65 5.28
CA LEU A 98 7.42 -3.39 4.79
C LEU A 98 8.49 -4.03 5.69
N LEU A 99 8.31 -4.02 7.00
CA LEU A 99 9.24 -4.65 7.95
C LEU A 99 9.23 -6.18 7.81
N ILE A 100 8.05 -6.79 7.67
CA ILE A 100 7.91 -8.24 7.48
C ILE A 100 8.66 -8.68 6.22
N THR A 101 8.38 -8.06 5.07
CA THR A 101 9.05 -8.41 3.81
C THR A 101 10.57 -8.24 3.87
N ARG A 102 11.06 -7.24 4.60
CA ARG A 102 12.50 -7.04 4.81
C ARG A 102 13.12 -8.13 5.66
N ARG A 103 12.46 -8.51 6.75
CA ARG A 103 12.92 -9.58 7.63
C ARG A 103 12.95 -10.91 6.88
N GLU A 104 11.96 -11.20 6.05
CA GLU A 104 11.93 -12.40 5.21
C GLU A 104 13.07 -12.42 4.18
N TYR A 105 13.37 -11.27 3.56
CA TYR A 105 14.49 -11.17 2.64
C TYR A 105 15.84 -11.38 3.34
N ALA A 106 16.05 -10.75 4.51
CA ALA A 106 17.27 -10.88 5.30
C ALA A 106 17.44 -12.27 5.96
N LYS A 107 16.38 -13.06 6.11
CA LYS A 107 16.49 -14.46 6.53
C LYS A 107 16.90 -15.38 5.39
N LYS A 108 16.67 -14.98 4.15
CA LYS A 108 16.85 -15.81 2.95
C LYS A 108 18.23 -15.62 2.29
N TYR A 109 18.96 -14.56 2.65
CA TYR A 109 20.28 -14.18 2.16
C TYR A 109 21.10 -13.59 3.29
#